data_AF-H2XX13-F1
#
_entry.id   AF-H2XX13-F1
#
_cell.length_a   1.000
_cell.length_b   1.000
_cell.length_c   1.000
_cell.angle_alpha   90.00
_cell.angle_beta   90.00
_cell.angle_gamma   90.00
#
_symmetry.space_group_name_H-M   'P 1'
#
loop_
_entity.id
_entity.type
_entity.pdbx_description
1 polymer ?
#
loop_
_entity_poly.entity_id
_entity_poly.type
_entity_poly.pdbx_seq_one_letter_code
_entity_poly.pdbx_strand_id
1 'polypeptide(L)'
;MDNDTLTVKFYNQCDADFWNAIPGDQRYKCWGDICTTLSRQCLVNEKTKKLIYGLLSGDTSRPLGCDQDVRERSEDRKRKKISERSFMLLTARFGSTQPRKDSCYLVQQVQNLSNSIVNYDGETLSWFGGEMTMDEAEKRLEFKPDGTYLVRFSEGYAAQGGFAFSVKGVVKKKPAEGVVKKKPAEGSSSHSIYHYRILGHPETASSSNKYDAQLRLDVGGEEHELTYPNIVDFVKNRIHGHTFDGIQAEFV
;
A
#
# COMPACT_ATOMS: atom_id res chain seq x y z
N MET A 1 1.43 19.62 20.40
CA MET A 1 1.58 18.20 20.04
C MET A 1 2.67 18.16 19.01
N ASP A 2 3.84 17.69 19.44
CA ASP A 2 5.05 17.75 18.65
C ASP A 2 4.86 16.98 17.35
N ASN A 3 5.09 17.69 16.25
CA ASN A 3 5.13 17.13 14.92
C ASN A 3 6.48 16.40 14.84
N ASP A 4 6.56 15.26 15.53
CA ASP A 4 7.73 14.41 15.56
C ASP A 4 7.91 13.91 14.13
N THR A 5 8.77 14.59 13.38
CA THR A 5 9.23 14.16 12.06
C THR A 5 9.91 12.82 12.26
N LEU A 6 9.11 11.75 12.23
CA LEU A 6 9.56 10.36 12.30
C LEU A 6 10.75 10.23 11.34
N THR A 7 11.92 10.06 11.93
CA THR A 7 13.17 9.95 11.18
C THR A 7 13.12 8.62 10.47
N VAL A 8 12.82 8.65 9.18
CA VAL A 8 12.81 7.44 8.34
C VAL A 8 14.26 7.00 8.16
N LYS A 9 14.53 5.72 8.38
CA LYS A 9 15.84 5.09 8.18
C LYS A 9 15.66 3.82 7.36
N PHE A 10 16.75 3.32 6.78
CA PHE A 10 16.74 1.98 6.20
C PHE A 10 16.55 0.94 7.31
N TYR A 11 15.59 0.04 7.10
CA TYR A 11 15.33 -1.08 8.01
C TYR A 11 16.39 -2.17 7.89
N ASN A 12 16.89 -2.43 6.68
CA ASN A 12 17.91 -3.43 6.43
C ASN A 12 19.18 -2.78 5.89
N GLN A 13 20.32 -3.31 6.32
CA GLN A 13 21.62 -2.86 5.83
C GLN A 13 21.76 -3.04 4.32
N CYS A 14 21.19 -4.10 3.74
CA CYS A 14 21.23 -4.32 2.29
C CYS A 14 20.54 -3.19 1.50
N ASP A 15 19.51 -2.55 2.05
CA ASP A 15 18.83 -1.43 1.42
C ASP A 15 19.71 -0.17 1.42
N ALA A 16 20.41 0.07 2.53
CA ALA A 16 21.41 1.14 2.61
C ALA A 16 22.59 0.89 1.68
N ASP A 17 23.11 -0.34 1.63
CA ASP A 17 24.21 -0.73 0.75
C ASP A 17 23.82 -0.60 -0.73
N PHE A 18 22.59 -1.03 -1.07
CA PHE A 18 22.01 -0.83 -2.41
C PHE A 18 22.00 0.65 -2.78
N TRP A 19 21.45 1.50 -1.91
CA TRP A 19 21.37 2.94 -2.16
C TRP A 19 22.74 3.59 -2.34
N ASN A 20 23.70 3.22 -1.49
CA ASN A 20 25.07 3.72 -1.53
C ASN A 20 25.85 3.28 -2.78
N ALA A 21 25.53 2.12 -3.34
CA ALA A 21 26.16 1.63 -4.57
C ALA A 21 25.70 2.40 -5.83
N ILE A 22 24.62 3.17 -5.75
CA ILE A 22 24.10 3.95 -6.89
C ILE A 22 24.92 5.24 -7.04
N PRO A 23 25.46 5.53 -8.23
CA PRO A 23 26.15 6.79 -8.49
C PRO A 23 25.29 8.03 -8.19
N GLY A 24 25.90 9.10 -7.71
CA GLY A 24 25.24 10.40 -7.50
C GLY A 24 25.11 10.83 -6.04
N ASP A 25 24.35 11.91 -5.81
CA ASP A 25 24.13 12.53 -4.49
C ASP A 25 23.48 11.54 -3.50
N GLN A 26 23.81 11.64 -2.21
CA GLN A 26 23.25 10.73 -1.21
C GLN A 26 21.76 10.95 -0.96
N ARG A 27 21.28 12.19 -1.04
CA ARG A 27 19.87 12.52 -0.82
C ARG A 27 19.01 12.21 -2.03
N TYR A 28 19.61 12.17 -3.23
CA TYR A 28 18.88 11.97 -4.47
C TYR A 28 19.69 11.19 -5.51
N LYS A 29 19.07 10.17 -6.11
CA LYS A 29 19.65 9.40 -7.21
C LYS A 29 18.81 9.54 -8.47
N CYS A 30 19.44 9.46 -9.63
CA CYS A 30 18.72 9.45 -10.90
C CYS A 30 18.02 8.09 -11.09
N TRP A 31 16.78 8.11 -11.59
CA TRP A 31 16.05 6.88 -11.90
C TRP A 31 16.81 5.96 -12.86
N GLY A 32 17.54 6.51 -13.84
CA GLY A 32 18.36 5.71 -14.76
C GLY A 32 19.41 4.86 -14.04
N ASP A 33 20.06 5.43 -13.03
CA ASP A 33 21.10 4.75 -12.23
C ASP A 33 20.49 3.75 -11.23
N ILE A 34 19.36 4.10 -10.62
CA ILE A 34 18.57 3.17 -9.79
C ILE A 34 18.16 1.96 -10.63
N CYS A 35 17.58 2.19 -11.81
CA CYS A 35 17.09 1.13 -12.70
C CYS A 35 18.23 0.23 -13.18
N THR A 36 19.39 0.81 -13.50
CA THR A 36 20.58 0.06 -13.89
C THR A 36 21.07 -0.82 -12.75
N THR A 37 21.17 -0.27 -11.54
CA THR A 37 21.60 -1.01 -10.34
C THR A 37 20.62 -2.13 -10.00
N LEU A 38 19.31 -1.83 -10.04
CA LEU A 38 18.24 -2.80 -9.82
C LEU A 38 18.30 -3.95 -10.82
N SER A 39 18.49 -3.65 -12.11
CA SER A 39 18.56 -4.67 -13.17
C SER A 39 19.81 -5.55 -13.09
N ARG A 40 20.87 -5.07 -12.44
CA ARG A 40 22.10 -5.86 -12.20
C ARG A 40 21.93 -6.83 -11.03
N GLN A 41 21.13 -6.47 -10.03
CA GLN A 41 21.02 -7.23 -8.78
C GLN A 41 19.76 -8.08 -8.70
N CYS A 42 18.69 -7.70 -9.40
CA CYS A 42 17.41 -8.38 -9.38
C CYS A 42 16.89 -8.60 -10.81
N LEU A 43 16.38 -9.79 -11.12
CA LEU A 43 15.59 -10.01 -12.32
C LEU A 43 14.29 -9.19 -12.23
N VAL A 44 14.18 -8.15 -13.06
CA VAL A 44 13.06 -7.20 -13.07
C VAL A 44 12.65 -6.86 -14.51
N ASN A 45 11.37 -7.02 -14.82
CA ASN A 45 10.82 -6.70 -16.13
C ASN A 45 10.41 -5.22 -16.26
N GLU A 46 10.19 -4.76 -17.49
CA GLU A 46 9.85 -3.35 -17.77
C GLU A 46 8.54 -2.88 -17.13
N LYS A 47 7.54 -3.76 -16.99
CA LYS A 47 6.28 -3.43 -16.31
C LYS A 47 6.56 -3.11 -14.84
N THR A 48 7.32 -3.96 -14.15
CA THR A 48 7.71 -3.74 -12.75
C THR A 48 8.58 -2.51 -12.57
N LYS A 49 9.53 -2.25 -13.48
CA LYS A 49 10.34 -1.02 -13.44
C LYS A 49 9.45 0.23 -13.47
N LYS A 50 8.45 0.25 -14.34
CA LYS A 50 7.47 1.36 -14.41
C LYS A 50 6.68 1.50 -13.11
N LEU A 51 6.28 0.39 -12.48
CA LEU A 51 5.60 0.40 -11.19
C LEU A 51 6.49 0.96 -10.08
N ILE A 52 7.71 0.44 -9.94
CA ILE A 52 8.68 0.92 -8.94
C ILE A 52 8.94 2.41 -9.12
N TYR A 53 9.12 2.88 -10.36
CA TYR A 53 9.27 4.30 -10.64
C TYR A 53 8.08 5.13 -10.17
N GLY A 54 6.85 4.74 -10.52
CA GLY A 54 5.64 5.47 -10.10
C GLY A 54 5.48 5.53 -8.58
N LEU A 55 5.79 4.43 -7.90
CA LEU A 55 5.79 4.36 -6.42
C LEU A 55 6.87 5.25 -5.79
N LEU A 56 8.03 5.42 -6.44
CA LEU A 56 9.14 6.24 -5.94
C LEU A 56 8.96 7.73 -6.24
N SER A 57 8.35 8.06 -7.37
CA SER A 57 8.15 9.45 -7.80
C SER A 57 6.90 10.09 -7.22
N GLY A 58 6.09 9.34 -6.46
CA GLY A 58 4.75 9.75 -6.01
C GLY A 58 3.75 9.89 -7.15
N ASP A 59 4.12 9.47 -8.36
CA ASP A 59 3.22 9.50 -9.52
C ASP A 59 2.40 8.22 -9.55
N THR A 60 1.64 8.01 -8.49
CA THR A 60 0.63 6.95 -8.40
C THR A 60 -0.75 7.44 -8.85
N SER A 61 -0.80 8.62 -9.49
CA SER A 61 -1.99 9.29 -10.02
C SER A 61 -2.81 8.45 -11.01
N ARG A 62 -2.32 7.25 -11.36
CA ARG A 62 -2.93 6.34 -12.31
C ARG A 62 -3.12 4.97 -11.63
N PRO A 63 -4.36 4.45 -11.59
CA PRO A 63 -4.61 3.10 -11.12
C PRO A 63 -3.69 2.11 -11.85
N LEU A 64 -3.16 1.14 -11.11
CA LEU A 64 -2.46 0.00 -11.69
C LEU A 64 -3.36 -0.60 -12.78
N GLY A 65 -2.93 -0.53 -14.06
CA GLY A 65 -3.68 -1.12 -15.17
C GLY A 65 -4.45 -0.17 -16.10
N CYS A 66 -4.51 1.13 -15.85
CA CYS A 66 -5.06 2.06 -16.88
C CYS A 66 -3.99 2.34 -17.95
N ASP A 67 -4.34 2.17 -19.22
CA ASP A 67 -3.44 2.19 -20.36
C ASP A 67 -2.55 3.44 -20.46
N GLN A 68 -1.32 3.17 -20.89
CA GLN A 68 -0.18 4.07 -20.90
C GLN A 68 -0.09 4.87 -22.19
N ASP A 69 -0.73 6.04 -22.25
CA ASP A 69 -0.43 7.06 -23.26
C ASP A 69 0.19 8.32 -22.64
N VAL A 70 1.34 8.17 -21.98
CA VAL A 70 2.20 9.32 -21.65
C VAL A 70 3.46 9.23 -22.47
N ARG A 71 3.52 10.09 -23.49
CA ARG A 71 4.69 10.43 -24.30
C ARG A 71 5.78 11.17 -23.49
N GLU A 72 6.09 10.73 -22.27
CA GLU A 72 7.33 11.18 -21.60
C GLU A 72 8.49 10.54 -22.37
N ARG A 73 9.37 11.36 -22.95
CA ARG A 73 10.56 10.85 -23.65
C ARG A 73 11.38 10.05 -22.65
N SER A 74 11.82 8.85 -23.04
CA SER A 74 12.57 7.91 -22.19
C SER A 74 13.80 8.55 -21.52
N GLU A 75 14.40 9.54 -22.17
CA GLU A 75 15.56 10.30 -21.67
C GLU A 75 15.22 11.21 -20.49
N ASP A 76 14.05 11.86 -20.49
CA ASP A 76 13.64 12.75 -19.39
C ASP A 76 13.34 11.95 -18.13
N ARG A 77 12.78 10.74 -18.29
CA ARG A 77 12.53 9.82 -17.17
C ARG A 77 13.82 9.35 -16.50
N LYS A 78 14.89 9.09 -17.27
CA LYS A 78 16.19 8.66 -16.72
C LYS A 78 16.81 9.73 -15.81
N ARG A 79 16.55 11.01 -16.08
CA ARG A 79 17.09 12.16 -15.34
C ARG A 79 16.25 12.56 -14.14
N LYS A 80 15.06 11.95 -13.93
CA LYS A 80 14.25 12.25 -12.75
C LYS A 80 15.00 11.83 -11.49
N LYS A 81 15.01 12.74 -10.52
CA LYS A 81 15.62 12.55 -9.20
C LYS A 81 14.63 11.86 -8.29
N ILE A 82 15.05 10.75 -7.71
CA ILE A 82 14.34 10.03 -6.67
C ILE A 82 15.02 10.32 -5.35
N SER A 83 14.23 10.65 -4.32
CA SER A 83 14.77 10.93 -2.99
C SER A 83 15.11 9.64 -2.24
N GLU A 84 16.13 9.71 -1.37
CA GLU A 84 16.49 8.64 -0.45
C GLU A 84 15.30 8.25 0.44
N ARG A 85 14.56 9.26 0.93
CA ARG A 85 13.36 9.07 1.74
C ARG A 85 12.31 8.23 1.01
N SER A 86 12.02 8.52 -0.27
CA SER A 86 11.07 7.74 -1.06
C SER A 86 11.51 6.28 -1.17
N PHE A 87 12.81 6.03 -1.33
CA PHE A 87 13.37 4.69 -1.42
C PHE A 87 13.31 3.93 -0.08
N MET A 88 13.60 4.60 1.04
CA MET A 88 13.41 4.03 2.38
C MET A 88 11.95 3.65 2.63
N LEU A 89 11.00 4.51 2.27
CA LEU A 89 9.57 4.23 2.41
C LEU A 89 9.12 3.07 1.52
N LEU A 90 9.68 2.95 0.31
CA LEU A 90 9.37 1.83 -0.58
C LEU A 90 9.82 0.49 0.01
N THR A 91 11.07 0.42 0.48
CA THR A 91 11.65 -0.79 1.07
C THR A 91 10.99 -1.18 2.39
N ALA A 92 10.52 -0.20 3.17
CA ALA A 92 9.70 -0.45 4.35
C ALA A 92 8.36 -1.15 4.01
N ARG A 93 7.72 -0.78 2.89
CA ARG A 93 6.38 -1.25 2.50
C ARG A 93 6.37 -2.56 1.73
N PHE A 94 7.39 -2.78 0.91
CA PHE A 94 7.43 -3.88 -0.06
C PHE A 94 8.61 -4.83 0.18
N GLY A 95 9.26 -4.72 1.35
CA GLY A 95 10.40 -5.52 1.69
C GLY A 95 11.71 -5.05 1.05
N SER A 96 12.77 -5.79 1.35
CA SER A 96 14.15 -5.34 1.08
C SER A 96 14.66 -5.65 -0.33
N THR A 97 15.79 -5.05 -0.67
CA THR A 97 16.63 -5.34 -1.84
C THR A 97 17.44 -6.62 -1.69
N GLN A 98 17.32 -7.36 -0.58
CA GLN A 98 17.99 -8.64 -0.39
C GLN A 98 17.66 -9.61 -1.56
N PRO A 99 18.68 -10.30 -2.12
CA PRO A 99 18.45 -11.34 -3.11
C PRO A 99 17.54 -12.47 -2.62
N ARG A 100 16.65 -12.93 -3.49
CA ARG A 100 15.75 -14.08 -3.31
C ARG A 100 15.58 -14.81 -4.64
N LYS A 101 16.18 -15.99 -4.74
CA LYS A 101 16.29 -16.74 -6.01
C LYS A 101 16.96 -15.85 -7.07
N ASP A 102 16.28 -15.58 -8.18
CA ASP A 102 16.80 -14.77 -9.30
C ASP A 102 16.42 -13.29 -9.21
N SER A 103 15.73 -12.86 -8.15
CA SER A 103 15.29 -11.46 -7.97
C SER A 103 15.56 -10.97 -6.54
N CYS A 104 14.85 -9.97 -6.07
CA CYS A 104 14.87 -9.50 -4.68
C CYS A 104 13.46 -9.37 -4.12
N TYR A 105 13.33 -9.33 -2.78
CA TYR A 105 12.03 -9.25 -2.09
C TYR A 105 11.20 -8.07 -2.59
N LEU A 106 11.81 -6.87 -2.64
CA LEU A 106 11.21 -5.65 -3.16
C LEU A 106 10.57 -5.85 -4.54
N VAL A 107 11.33 -6.39 -5.49
CA VAL A 107 10.87 -6.57 -6.87
C VAL A 107 9.72 -7.58 -6.94
N GLN A 108 9.82 -8.70 -6.21
CA GLN A 108 8.76 -9.71 -6.19
C GLN A 108 7.47 -9.18 -5.57
N GLN A 109 7.54 -8.43 -4.48
CA GLN A 109 6.36 -7.86 -3.84
C GLN A 109 5.70 -6.79 -4.71
N VAL A 110 6.49 -5.91 -5.34
CA VAL A 110 5.95 -4.92 -6.29
C VAL A 110 5.38 -5.59 -7.55
N GLN A 111 5.96 -6.71 -8.01
CA GLN A 111 5.39 -7.52 -9.09
C GLN A 111 4.00 -8.06 -8.73
N ASN A 112 3.86 -8.56 -7.50
CA ASN A 112 2.60 -9.12 -7.01
C ASN A 112 1.47 -8.08 -6.99
N LEU A 113 1.76 -6.78 -6.87
CA LEU A 113 0.73 -5.73 -6.98
C LEU A 113 -0.06 -5.78 -8.29
N SER A 114 0.43 -6.42 -9.35
CA SER A 114 -0.38 -6.66 -10.55
C SER A 114 -1.65 -7.49 -10.28
N ASN A 115 -1.65 -8.31 -9.22
CA ASN A 115 -2.83 -9.03 -8.73
C ASN A 115 -3.83 -8.10 -8.02
N SER A 116 -3.52 -6.80 -7.88
CA SER A 116 -4.50 -5.83 -7.39
C SER A 116 -5.52 -5.40 -8.44
N ILE A 117 -5.23 -5.70 -9.70
CA ILE A 117 -6.05 -5.35 -10.83
C ILE A 117 -7.16 -6.39 -10.97
N VAL A 118 -8.41 -5.94 -10.97
CA VAL A 118 -9.62 -6.74 -11.13
C VAL A 118 -10.44 -6.20 -12.31
N ASN A 119 -11.11 -7.10 -13.02
CA ASN A 119 -12.05 -6.72 -14.08
C ASN A 119 -13.47 -6.84 -13.53
N TYR A 120 -14.21 -5.74 -13.54
CA TYR A 120 -15.59 -5.70 -13.08
C TYR A 120 -16.44 -4.87 -14.03
N ASP A 121 -17.57 -5.43 -14.48
CA ASP A 121 -18.53 -4.77 -15.39
C ASP A 121 -17.88 -4.13 -16.63
N GLY A 122 -16.85 -4.78 -17.18
CA GLY A 122 -16.09 -4.28 -18.33
C GLY A 122 -15.04 -3.21 -18.01
N GLU A 123 -14.94 -2.76 -16.76
CA GLU A 123 -13.91 -1.83 -16.29
C GLU A 123 -12.73 -2.57 -15.65
N THR A 124 -11.51 -2.11 -15.94
CA THR A 124 -10.29 -2.54 -15.25
C THR A 124 -10.08 -1.64 -14.04
N LEU A 125 -10.26 -2.20 -12.84
CA LEU A 125 -10.11 -1.48 -11.57
C LEU A 125 -8.94 -2.06 -10.77
N SER A 126 -8.46 -1.28 -9.80
CA SER A 126 -7.45 -1.73 -8.83
C SER A 126 -7.92 -1.41 -7.43
N TRP A 127 -7.90 -2.40 -6.54
CA TRP A 127 -8.14 -2.17 -5.10
C TRP A 127 -6.97 -1.43 -4.45
N PHE A 128 -5.81 -1.39 -5.08
CA PHE A 128 -4.66 -0.63 -4.61
C PHE A 128 -4.68 0.80 -5.17
N GLY A 129 -4.76 1.78 -4.28
CA GLY A 129 -4.87 3.20 -4.57
C GLY A 129 -3.55 3.98 -4.57
N GLY A 130 -2.43 3.39 -4.14
CA GLY A 130 -1.13 4.08 -4.11
C GLY A 130 -1.07 5.22 -3.07
N GLU A 131 -0.44 6.34 -3.44
CA GLU A 131 -0.50 7.58 -2.66
C GLU A 131 -1.90 8.18 -2.78
N MET A 132 -2.59 8.21 -1.65
CA MET A 132 -3.96 8.70 -1.57
C MET A 132 -4.23 9.16 -0.14
N THR A 133 -4.73 10.37 0.00
CA THR A 133 -5.16 10.94 1.27
C THR A 133 -6.42 10.23 1.78
N MET A 134 -6.81 10.51 3.03
CA MET A 134 -8.08 10.00 3.57
C MET A 134 -9.28 10.53 2.76
N ASP A 135 -9.34 11.83 2.53
CA ASP A 135 -10.41 12.50 1.79
C ASP A 135 -10.53 12.02 0.34
N GLU A 136 -9.41 11.75 -0.35
CA GLU A 136 -9.43 11.19 -1.70
C GLU A 136 -9.99 9.76 -1.72
N ALA A 137 -9.66 8.96 -0.70
CA ALA A 137 -10.23 7.64 -0.55
C ALA A 137 -11.74 7.71 -0.29
N GLU A 138 -12.19 8.63 0.56
CA GLU A 138 -13.60 8.84 0.83
C GLU A 138 -14.38 9.21 -0.43
N LYS A 139 -13.90 10.21 -1.19
CA LYS A 139 -14.50 10.61 -2.48
C LYS A 139 -14.58 9.46 -3.47
N ARG A 140 -13.54 8.62 -3.54
CA ARG A 140 -13.50 7.46 -4.46
C ARG A 140 -14.50 6.38 -4.08
N LEU A 141 -14.84 6.26 -2.80
CA LEU A 141 -15.78 5.28 -2.27
C LEU A 141 -17.21 5.81 -2.18
N GLU A 142 -17.41 7.13 -2.13
CA GLU A 142 -18.71 7.79 -1.86
C GLU A 142 -19.86 7.22 -2.70
N PHE A 143 -19.65 7.03 -4.01
CA PHE A 143 -20.67 6.55 -4.95
C PHE A 143 -20.57 5.06 -5.28
N LYS A 144 -19.73 4.30 -4.55
CA LYS A 144 -19.59 2.86 -4.75
C LYS A 144 -20.58 2.05 -3.90
N PRO A 145 -20.85 0.77 -4.22
CA PRO A 145 -21.66 -0.09 -3.36
C PRO A 145 -21.07 -0.27 -1.96
N ASP A 146 -21.91 -0.56 -0.97
CA ASP A 146 -21.42 -0.97 0.36
C ASP A 146 -20.58 -2.25 0.26
N GLY A 147 -19.59 -2.38 1.14
CA GLY A 147 -18.57 -3.43 1.08
C GLY A 147 -17.40 -3.10 0.18
N THR A 148 -17.55 -2.15 -0.75
CA THR A 148 -16.44 -1.69 -1.60
C THR A 148 -15.29 -1.18 -0.76
N TYR A 149 -14.07 -1.60 -1.09
CA TYR A 149 -12.86 -1.12 -0.42
C TYR A 149 -11.72 -0.72 -1.34
N LEU A 150 -10.76 -0.03 -0.75
CA LEU A 150 -9.43 0.19 -1.32
C LEU A 150 -8.36 0.16 -0.23
N VAL A 151 -7.13 -0.11 -0.66
CA VAL A 151 -5.91 -0.03 0.16
C VAL A 151 -5.00 1.04 -0.40
N ARG A 152 -4.47 1.90 0.47
CA ARG A 152 -3.59 3.02 0.11
C ARG A 152 -2.40 3.11 1.04
N PHE A 153 -1.39 3.89 0.67
CA PHE A 153 -0.32 4.22 1.61
C PHE A 153 -0.86 5.03 2.78
N SER A 154 -0.37 4.74 3.98
CA SER A 154 -0.66 5.56 5.15
C SER A 154 0.29 6.75 5.20
N GLU A 155 -0.26 7.93 5.50
CA GLU A 155 0.51 9.13 5.84
C GLU A 155 1.05 9.06 7.28
N GLY A 156 0.22 8.61 8.22
CA GLY A 156 0.51 8.67 9.66
C GLY A 156 1.52 7.63 10.17
N TYR A 157 1.75 6.56 9.42
CA TYR A 157 2.68 5.49 9.80
C TYR A 157 3.45 4.95 8.58
N ALA A 158 3.70 5.84 7.62
CA ALA A 158 4.51 5.58 6.42
C ALA A 158 5.89 5.01 6.76
N ALA A 159 6.52 5.56 7.81
CA ALA A 159 7.83 5.13 8.28
C ALA A 159 7.83 3.63 8.58
N GLN A 160 6.77 3.11 9.21
CA GLN A 160 6.60 1.70 9.58
C GLN A 160 6.16 0.80 8.42
N GLY A 161 6.23 1.29 7.18
CA GLY A 161 5.81 0.50 6.02
C GLY A 161 4.31 0.22 5.94
N GLY A 162 3.48 0.95 6.69
CA GLY A 162 2.06 0.63 6.77
C GLY A 162 1.18 1.24 5.68
N PHE A 163 0.00 0.66 5.57
CA PHE A 163 -1.06 0.98 4.62
C PHE A 163 -2.35 1.31 5.37
N ALA A 164 -3.24 2.06 4.74
CA ALA A 164 -4.60 2.24 5.23
C ALA A 164 -5.58 1.43 4.38
N PHE A 165 -6.52 0.77 5.04
CA PHE A 165 -7.65 0.09 4.42
C PHE A 165 -8.91 0.94 4.64
N SER A 166 -9.61 1.27 3.55
CA SER A 166 -10.86 2.04 3.59
C SER A 166 -11.99 1.20 3.01
N VAL A 167 -13.12 1.09 3.71
CA VAL A 167 -14.30 0.34 3.24
C VAL A 167 -15.58 1.14 3.46
N LYS A 168 -16.50 1.10 2.50
CA LYS A 168 -17.81 1.73 2.60
C LYS A 168 -18.81 0.81 3.29
N GLY A 169 -19.62 1.34 4.19
CA GLY A 169 -20.80 0.62 4.68
C GLY A 169 -21.80 1.47 5.43
N VAL A 170 -22.81 0.81 5.99
CA VAL A 170 -23.90 1.47 6.72
C VAL A 170 -23.63 1.43 8.22
N VAL A 171 -23.80 2.58 8.88
CA VAL A 171 -23.78 2.65 10.33
C VAL A 171 -24.97 1.85 10.89
N LYS A 172 -24.70 0.65 11.42
CA LYS A 172 -25.64 0.02 12.35
C LYS A 172 -25.54 0.78 13.66
N LYS A 173 -26.44 1.76 13.90
CA LYS A 173 -26.56 2.38 15.22
C LYS A 173 -26.71 1.25 16.25
N LYS A 174 -25.75 1.12 17.18
CA LYS A 174 -26.00 0.32 18.40
C LYS A 174 -27.27 0.91 19.03
N PRO A 175 -28.30 0.09 19.34
CA PRO A 175 -29.42 0.60 20.12
C PRO A 175 -28.83 1.13 21.43
N ALA A 176 -29.06 2.41 21.72
CA ALA A 176 -28.65 2.98 22.99
C ALA A 176 -29.28 2.14 24.10
N GLU A 177 -28.47 1.56 24.98
CA GLU A 177 -28.95 0.89 26.18
C GLU A 177 -29.80 1.90 26.97
N GLY A 178 -31.09 1.59 27.13
CA GLY A 178 -31.99 2.33 28.02
C GLY A 178 -33.01 3.29 27.37
N VAL A 179 -33.13 3.38 26.04
CA VAL A 179 -34.16 4.25 25.43
C VAL A 179 -35.40 3.46 24.99
N VAL A 180 -36.54 3.83 25.59
CA VAL A 180 -37.88 3.31 25.31
C VAL A 180 -38.18 3.32 23.80
N LYS A 181 -38.71 2.19 23.32
CA LYS A 181 -39.13 1.92 21.94
C LYS A 181 -40.01 3.04 21.38
N LYS A 182 -39.44 3.98 20.62
CA LYS A 182 -40.14 4.62 19.51
C LYS A 182 -39.86 3.82 18.24
N LYS A 183 -40.91 3.50 17.48
CA LYS A 183 -40.79 2.86 16.17
C LYS A 183 -39.71 3.59 15.34
N PRO A 184 -38.75 2.89 14.72
CA PRO A 184 -37.80 3.54 13.84
C PRO A 184 -38.59 4.18 12.70
N ALA A 185 -38.33 5.46 12.43
CA ALA A 185 -38.67 6.01 11.13
C ALA A 185 -37.83 5.25 10.08
N GLU A 186 -38.49 4.60 9.13
CA GLU A 186 -37.84 4.03 7.96
C GLU A 186 -37.12 5.14 7.19
N GLY A 187 -35.88 4.90 6.76
CA GLY A 187 -35.29 5.62 5.63
C GLY A 187 -34.18 6.63 5.88
N SER A 188 -33.26 6.40 6.83
CA SER A 188 -31.97 7.12 6.79
C SER A 188 -30.82 6.24 7.26
N SER A 189 -30.42 5.30 6.40
CA SER A 189 -29.11 4.66 6.50
C SER A 189 -28.06 5.69 6.11
N SER A 190 -27.39 6.29 7.11
CA SER A 190 -26.20 7.10 6.84
C SER A 190 -25.08 6.15 6.45
N HIS A 191 -24.66 6.22 5.19
CA HIS A 191 -23.45 5.53 4.74
C HIS A 191 -22.23 6.25 5.32
N SER A 192 -21.19 5.50 5.66
CA SER A 192 -19.94 6.02 6.17
C SER A 192 -18.78 5.21 5.62
N ILE A 193 -17.60 5.83 5.54
CA ILE A 193 -16.36 5.16 5.16
C ILE A 193 -15.58 4.89 6.44
N TYR A 194 -15.16 3.65 6.60
CA TYR A 194 -14.40 3.17 7.76
C TYR A 194 -12.94 3.02 7.35
N HIS A 195 -12.04 3.47 8.21
CA HIS A 195 -10.60 3.43 7.97
C HIS A 195 -9.92 2.57 9.04
N TYR A 196 -9.20 1.55 8.58
CA TYR A 196 -8.39 0.67 9.42
C TYR A 196 -6.92 0.84 9.09
N ARG A 197 -6.08 0.55 10.08
CA ARG A 197 -4.63 0.63 9.94
C ARG A 197 -4.06 -0.75 9.66
N ILE A 198 -3.24 -0.83 8.61
CA ILE A 198 -2.42 -1.99 8.31
C ILE A 198 -1.00 -1.59 8.66
N LEU A 199 -0.48 -2.12 9.75
CA LEU A 199 0.89 -1.83 10.18
C LEU A 199 1.84 -2.81 9.52
N GLY A 200 2.92 -2.29 8.95
CA GLY A 200 4.10 -3.10 8.68
C GLY A 200 4.95 -3.14 9.94
N HIS A 201 5.63 -4.26 10.16
CA HIS A 201 6.57 -4.33 11.26
C HIS A 201 7.81 -5.11 10.81
N PRO A 202 8.66 -4.51 9.95
CA PRO A 202 9.86 -5.18 9.43
C PRO A 202 10.79 -5.71 10.55
N GLU A 203 10.68 -5.16 11.76
CA GLU A 203 11.47 -5.55 12.93
C GLU A 203 10.88 -6.70 13.79
N THR A 204 9.59 -7.08 13.68
CA THR A 204 8.95 -8.03 14.64
C THR A 204 8.47 -9.34 13.99
N ALA A 205 9.31 -9.94 13.15
CA ALA A 205 8.99 -11.15 12.39
C ALA A 205 8.44 -12.31 13.23
N SER A 206 7.15 -12.65 13.04
CA SER A 206 6.54 -13.90 13.53
C SER A 206 6.65 -15.06 12.53
N SER A 207 6.92 -14.79 11.25
CA SER A 207 6.95 -15.78 10.14
C SER A 207 8.35 -16.16 9.65
N SER A 208 9.38 -15.92 10.46
CA SER A 208 10.78 -16.35 10.23
C SER A 208 11.54 -15.72 9.04
N ASN A 209 10.94 -14.79 8.27
CA ASN A 209 11.64 -14.06 7.21
C ASN A 209 11.63 -12.53 7.42
N LYS A 210 12.76 -12.00 7.90
CA LYS A 210 12.95 -10.58 8.20
C LYS A 210 12.93 -9.63 6.99
N TYR A 211 12.91 -10.17 5.77
CA TYR A 211 12.95 -9.37 4.54
C TYR A 211 11.57 -9.15 3.90
N ASP A 212 10.52 -9.77 4.45
CA ASP A 212 9.12 -9.57 4.07
C ASP A 212 8.52 -8.31 4.73
N ALA A 213 7.38 -7.82 4.24
CA ALA A 213 6.75 -6.59 4.75
C ALA A 213 6.03 -6.78 6.10
N GLN A 214 5.62 -8.03 6.41
CA GLN A 214 5.03 -8.45 7.68
C GLN A 214 3.86 -7.56 8.14
N LEU A 215 2.81 -7.61 7.35
CA LEU A 215 1.64 -6.75 7.52
C LEU A 215 0.65 -7.36 8.51
N ARG A 216 0.08 -6.51 9.37
CA ARG A 216 -0.96 -6.86 10.34
C ARG A 216 -2.06 -5.80 10.38
N LEU A 217 -3.26 -6.21 10.78
CA LEU A 217 -4.36 -5.28 10.99
C LEU A 217 -4.36 -4.80 12.45
N ASP A 218 -4.40 -3.49 12.66
CA ASP A 218 -4.48 -2.90 14.01
C ASP A 218 -5.94 -2.69 14.40
N VAL A 219 -6.53 -3.69 15.08
CA VAL A 219 -7.93 -3.71 15.54
C VAL A 219 -8.09 -3.63 17.06
N GLY A 220 -7.03 -3.30 17.81
CA GLY A 220 -7.13 -3.00 19.25
C GLY A 220 -7.44 -4.19 20.17
N GLY A 221 -7.01 -5.41 19.82
CA GLY A 221 -7.14 -6.60 20.67
C GLY A 221 -5.95 -7.55 20.57
N GLU A 222 -5.80 -8.45 21.55
CA GLU A 222 -4.77 -9.51 21.60
C GLU A 222 -5.00 -10.64 20.58
N GLU A 223 -5.38 -10.34 19.33
CA GLU A 223 -5.31 -11.36 18.28
C GLU A 223 -3.83 -11.74 18.13
N HIS A 224 -3.49 -13.01 18.35
CA HIS A 224 -2.18 -13.57 18.02
C HIS A 224 -1.88 -13.25 16.54
N GLU A 225 -1.06 -12.23 16.31
CA GLU A 225 -0.97 -11.53 15.03
C GLU A 225 -0.43 -12.42 13.92
N LEU A 226 -1.33 -12.98 13.13
CA LEU A 226 -1.05 -13.50 11.80
C LEU A 226 -0.49 -12.34 10.97
N THR A 227 0.82 -12.37 10.73
CA THR A 227 1.49 -11.44 9.82
C THR A 227 1.48 -12.00 8.41
N TYR A 228 1.38 -11.10 7.43
CA TYR A 228 1.37 -11.46 6.01
C TYR A 228 2.63 -10.94 5.32
N PRO A 229 3.25 -11.73 4.42
CA PRO A 229 4.55 -11.38 3.85
C PRO A 229 4.48 -10.18 2.89
N ASN A 230 3.32 -9.90 2.31
CA ASN A 230 3.09 -8.81 1.36
C ASN A 230 1.61 -8.38 1.36
N ILE A 231 1.33 -7.23 0.76
CA ILE A 231 -0.02 -6.63 0.76
C ILE A 231 -1.06 -7.42 -0.02
N VAL A 232 -0.67 -8.18 -1.03
CA VAL A 232 -1.60 -8.99 -1.83
C VAL A 232 -2.08 -10.18 -1.02
N ASP A 233 -1.17 -10.89 -0.35
CA ASP A 233 -1.54 -11.98 0.56
C ASP A 233 -2.35 -11.47 1.75
N PHE A 234 -2.02 -10.30 2.28
CA PHE A 234 -2.81 -9.64 3.32
C PHE A 234 -4.24 -9.39 2.86
N VAL A 235 -4.41 -8.74 1.70
CA VAL A 235 -5.73 -8.42 1.18
C VAL A 235 -6.54 -9.68 0.92
N LYS A 236 -5.95 -10.67 0.26
CA LYS A 236 -6.61 -11.94 -0.08
C LYS A 236 -7.11 -12.71 1.14
N ASN A 237 -6.31 -12.77 2.20
CA ASN A 237 -6.55 -13.67 3.33
C ASN A 237 -7.10 -12.97 4.58
N ARG A 238 -7.05 -11.62 4.65
CA ARG A 238 -7.52 -10.87 5.82
C ARG A 238 -8.60 -9.85 5.49
N ILE A 239 -8.63 -9.28 4.28
CA ILE A 239 -9.60 -8.25 3.89
C ILE A 239 -10.73 -8.84 3.06
N HIS A 240 -10.43 -9.37 1.88
CA HIS A 240 -11.44 -9.77 0.92
C HIS A 240 -12.35 -10.87 1.46
N GLY A 241 -13.66 -10.66 1.43
CA GLY A 241 -14.66 -11.58 1.97
C GLY A 241 -14.77 -11.59 3.50
N HIS A 242 -13.97 -10.80 4.21
CA HIS A 242 -14.03 -10.69 5.66
C HIS A 242 -14.91 -9.53 6.12
N THR A 243 -15.44 -9.65 7.34
CA THR A 243 -16.36 -8.68 7.95
C THR A 243 -15.64 -7.73 8.90
N PHE A 244 -15.87 -6.43 8.73
CA PHE A 244 -15.36 -5.35 9.58
C PHE A 244 -16.53 -4.48 10.03
N ASP A 245 -16.74 -4.36 11.34
CA ASP A 245 -17.88 -3.61 11.91
C ASP A 245 -19.25 -3.96 11.29
N GLY A 246 -19.41 -5.23 10.91
CA GLY A 246 -20.63 -5.75 10.28
C GLY A 246 -20.77 -5.49 8.78
N ILE A 247 -19.69 -5.04 8.12
CA ILE A 247 -19.57 -4.78 6.68
C ILE A 247 -18.65 -5.84 6.08
N GLN A 248 -19.14 -6.60 5.10
CA GLN A 248 -18.32 -7.56 4.36
C GLN A 248 -17.54 -6.80 3.28
N ALA A 249 -16.21 -6.92 3.29
CA ALA A 249 -15.34 -6.25 2.33
C ALA A 249 -15.30 -7.02 1.01
N GLU A 250 -15.85 -6.43 -0.05
CA GLU A 250 -15.94 -7.01 -1.38
C GLU A 250 -15.15 -6.16 -2.39
N PHE A 251 -14.60 -6.81 -3.41
CA PHE A 251 -14.01 -6.07 -4.53
C PHE A 251 -15.13 -5.27 -5.24
N VAL A 252 -14.76 -4.11 -5.80
CA VAL A 252 -15.58 -3.52 -6.88
C VAL A 252 -15.43 -4.42 -8.07
#